data_AF-A0A975DFQ1-F1
#
_entry.id   AF-A0A975DFQ1-F1
#
_cell.length_a   1.000
_cell.length_b   1.000
_cell.length_c   1.000
_cell.angle_alpha   90.00
_cell.angle_beta   90.00
_cell.angle_gamma   90.00
#
_symmetry.space_group_name_H-M   'P 1'
#
loop_
_entity.id
_entity.type
_entity.pdbx_description
1 polymer ?
#
loop_
_entity_poly.entity_id
_entity_poly.type
_entity_poly.pdbx_seq_one_letter_code
_entity_poly.pdbx_strand_id
1 'polypeptide(L)'
;MNYSIGTVTISKNSNIVKGQNTYFQLVAKAEKGNLLYLHYQGAPLWVQISEVISDVELRVVLLDGKPFLPSVTREGLGYGLIQHFTSAFPAKLAANLVEILQKWYVRESEFTGWFASEEESFTITTLLGEKKALPTPLEIKRLYELNTVKAAEHLSSIERMLEEIASASQYAKEALDASKSAQSFAQNIEAHANVSLEAATSAATSAQTAMAKAAGVEKAVEVIEGHERAASASEKAAHDHHTAVSKLTQAAEASEKAALLSAASAANAAQSSSQSASMAKSSEIVAVERADTAKHSATNAITSKNDAAASASKAASSARFADAAELAAKKSEATAFANATLAGEYATAAKDSEEVAFACSKQAIESAKAAEVSQKQAMDFEVKAAKSRLERRIQ
;
A
#
# COMPACT_ATOMS: atom_id res chain seq x y z
N MET A 1 16.33 17.11 -40.43
CA MET A 1 17.56 16.51 -39.86
C MET A 1 18.56 16.40 -40.98
N ASN A 2 19.71 17.07 -40.89
CA ASN A 2 20.82 16.76 -41.79
C ASN A 2 21.63 15.64 -41.13
N TYR A 3 21.69 14.47 -41.77
CA TYR A 3 22.62 13.42 -41.38
C TYR A 3 24.02 13.92 -41.70
N SER A 4 24.85 14.05 -40.67
CA SER A 4 26.20 14.58 -40.84
C SER A 4 27.15 13.47 -41.30
N ILE A 5 28.16 13.87 -42.07
CA ILE A 5 29.18 12.98 -42.62
C ILE A 5 30.13 12.58 -41.49
N GLY A 6 30.32 11.26 -41.30
CA GLY A 6 31.23 10.68 -40.32
C GLY A 6 30.52 9.99 -39.15
N THR A 7 31.30 9.48 -38.20
CA THR A 7 30.81 8.76 -37.01
C THR A 7 31.37 9.38 -35.74
N VAL A 8 30.76 9.05 -34.61
CA VAL A 8 31.25 9.51 -33.30
C VAL A 8 31.55 8.36 -32.36
N THR A 9 32.46 8.62 -31.44
CA THR A 9 32.86 7.73 -30.35
C THR A 9 32.51 8.37 -29.02
N ILE A 10 31.88 7.56 -28.18
CA ILE A 10 31.46 7.89 -26.84
C ILE A 10 32.24 6.98 -25.90
N SER A 11 33.09 7.56 -25.05
CA SER A 11 33.89 6.79 -24.07
C SER A 11 33.16 6.64 -22.75
N LYS A 12 33.25 5.46 -22.13
CA LYS A 12 32.71 5.20 -20.78
C LYS A 12 33.15 6.28 -19.79
N ASN A 13 32.21 6.76 -18.96
CA ASN A 13 32.41 7.77 -17.93
C ASN A 13 33.00 9.10 -18.45
N SER A 14 32.83 9.40 -19.74
CA SER A 14 33.27 10.66 -20.36
C SER A 14 32.08 11.40 -20.92
N ASN A 15 32.02 12.71 -20.67
CA ASN A 15 31.06 13.62 -21.30
C ASN A 15 31.61 14.24 -22.60
N ILE A 16 32.70 13.69 -23.13
CA ILE A 16 33.31 14.09 -24.39
C ILE A 16 32.93 13.08 -25.46
N VAL A 17 32.31 13.60 -26.52
CA VAL A 17 32.03 12.88 -27.76
C VAL A 17 33.12 13.22 -28.76
N LYS A 18 33.80 12.20 -29.29
CA LYS A 18 34.87 12.36 -30.28
C LYS A 18 34.36 12.05 -31.67
N GLY A 19 34.63 12.91 -32.63
CA GLY A 19 34.36 12.69 -34.05
C GLY A 19 35.42 11.79 -34.67
N GLN A 20 34.98 10.81 -35.45
CA GLN A 20 35.81 10.02 -36.34
C GLN A 20 35.42 10.41 -37.77
N ASN A 21 36.38 10.94 -38.54
CA ASN A 21 36.14 11.52 -39.87
C ASN A 21 35.00 12.55 -39.88
N THR A 22 34.88 13.29 -38.79
CA THR A 22 33.82 14.24 -38.50
C THR A 22 34.43 15.55 -38.06
N TYR A 23 34.03 16.67 -38.67
CA TYR A 23 34.50 18.01 -38.32
C TYR A 23 33.32 18.84 -37.79
N PHE A 24 33.19 18.91 -36.48
CA PHE A 24 32.06 19.51 -35.78
C PHE A 24 31.98 21.02 -35.99
N GLN A 25 33.09 21.74 -35.98
CA GLN A 25 33.13 23.20 -36.10
C GLN A 25 33.19 23.63 -37.57
N LEU A 26 34.08 23.02 -38.38
CA LEU A 26 34.29 23.42 -39.77
C LEU A 26 33.17 22.96 -40.71
N VAL A 27 32.70 21.71 -40.57
CA VAL A 27 31.71 21.12 -41.49
C VAL A 27 30.31 21.17 -40.89
N ALA A 28 30.16 20.68 -39.66
CA ALA A 28 28.86 20.60 -39.02
C ALA A 28 28.42 21.91 -38.35
N LYS A 29 29.27 22.95 -38.31
CA LYS A 29 28.99 24.26 -37.67
C LYS A 29 28.30 24.12 -36.31
N ALA A 30 28.77 23.16 -35.51
CA ALA A 30 28.23 22.88 -34.20
C ALA A 30 28.53 24.06 -33.28
N GLU A 31 27.50 24.49 -32.56
CA GLU A 31 27.60 25.56 -31.58
C GLU A 31 27.10 25.08 -30.21
N LYS A 32 27.55 25.77 -29.16
CA LYS A 32 27.01 25.56 -27.81
C LYS A 32 25.48 25.71 -27.84
N GLY A 33 24.81 24.75 -27.22
CA GLY A 33 23.36 24.67 -27.11
C GLY A 33 22.69 23.85 -28.20
N ASN A 34 23.37 23.53 -29.30
CA ASN A 34 22.84 22.65 -30.34
C ASN A 34 22.54 21.25 -29.78
N LEU A 35 21.58 20.55 -30.40
CA LEU A 35 21.25 19.18 -30.02
C LEU A 35 21.99 18.18 -30.90
N LEU A 36 22.57 17.19 -30.23
CA LEU A 36 23.21 16.04 -30.84
C LEU A 36 22.30 14.82 -30.65
N TYR A 37 21.89 14.24 -31.77
CA TYR A 37 21.14 13.00 -31.85
C TYR A 37 22.08 11.83 -32.08
N LEU A 38 21.88 10.75 -31.33
CA LEU A 38 22.70 9.55 -31.36
C LEU A 38 21.81 8.32 -31.23
N HIS A 39 22.18 7.21 -31.84
CA HIS A 39 21.58 5.92 -31.50
C HIS A 39 22.52 5.17 -30.55
N TYR A 40 22.17 5.13 -29.28
CA TYR A 40 23.04 4.59 -28.23
C TYR A 40 22.31 3.47 -27.48
N GLN A 41 22.94 2.29 -27.39
CA GLN A 41 22.35 1.08 -26.79
C GLN A 41 20.99 0.66 -27.38
N GLY A 42 20.79 0.85 -28.69
CA GLY A 42 19.55 0.49 -29.36
C GLY A 42 18.39 1.48 -29.13
N ALA A 43 18.66 2.62 -28.47
CA ALA A 43 17.67 3.65 -28.22
C ALA A 43 18.10 5.02 -28.81
N PRO A 44 17.14 5.84 -29.26
CA PRO A 44 17.39 7.24 -29.64
C PRO A 44 17.81 8.05 -28.40
N LEU A 45 18.97 8.69 -28.47
CA LEU A 45 19.52 9.54 -27.42
C LEU A 45 19.70 10.96 -27.95
N TRP A 46 19.21 11.91 -27.17
CA TRP A 46 19.36 13.35 -27.40
C TRP A 46 20.20 13.94 -26.29
N VAL A 47 21.29 14.61 -26.67
CA VAL A 47 22.16 15.34 -25.74
C VAL A 47 22.39 16.75 -26.26
N GLN A 48 22.64 17.69 -25.35
CA GLN A 48 22.92 19.07 -25.70
C GLN A 48 24.44 19.29 -25.70
N ILE A 49 24.94 20.02 -26.69
CA ILE A 49 26.34 20.44 -26.74
C ILE A 49 26.54 21.56 -25.72
N SER A 50 27.27 21.28 -24.64
CA SER A 50 27.59 22.28 -23.63
C SER A 50 28.78 23.15 -24.04
N GLU A 51 29.70 22.59 -24.81
CA GLU A 51 30.95 23.22 -25.25
C GLU A 51 31.49 22.49 -26.49
N VAL A 52 32.02 23.25 -27.45
CA VAL A 52 32.77 22.72 -28.59
C VAL A 52 34.25 22.83 -28.22
N ILE A 53 34.87 21.71 -27.87
CA ILE A 53 36.26 21.69 -27.35
C ILE A 53 37.24 21.86 -28.52
N SER A 54 36.98 21.13 -29.60
CA SER A 54 37.76 21.22 -30.84
C SER A 54 36.88 20.83 -32.03
N ASP A 55 37.45 20.90 -33.22
CA ASP A 55 36.75 20.49 -34.44
C ASP A 55 36.40 18.99 -34.45
N VAL A 56 37.00 18.18 -33.58
CA VAL A 56 36.70 16.74 -33.47
C VAL A 56 36.21 16.34 -32.08
N GLU A 57 36.00 17.27 -31.16
CA GLU A 57 35.58 16.96 -29.79
C GLU A 57 34.48 17.90 -29.30
N LEU A 58 33.38 17.31 -28.84
CA LEU A 58 32.25 18.01 -28.24
C LEU A 58 32.11 17.59 -26.78
N ARG A 59 31.90 18.56 -25.89
CA ARG A 59 31.37 18.29 -24.55
C ARG A 59 29.85 18.31 -24.60
N VAL A 60 29.24 17.26 -24.08
CA VAL A 60 27.79 17.11 -24.09
C VAL A 60 27.23 16.93 -22.68
N VAL A 61 25.99 17.38 -22.51
CA VAL A 61 25.19 17.22 -21.31
C VAL A 61 23.85 16.60 -21.67
N LEU A 62 23.24 15.93 -20.70
CA LEU A 62 21.85 15.55 -20.80
C LEU A 62 20.98 16.83 -20.90
N LEU A 63 19.77 16.68 -21.42
CA LEU A 63 18.84 17.81 -21.58
C LEU A 63 18.45 18.45 -20.23
N ASP A 64 18.61 17.73 -19.11
CA ASP A 64 18.43 18.24 -17.75
C ASP A 64 19.65 19.02 -17.22
N GLY A 65 20.68 19.21 -18.05
CA GLY A 65 21.92 19.93 -17.73
C GLY A 65 22.96 19.11 -16.97
N LYS A 66 22.67 17.85 -16.61
CA LYS A 66 23.66 16.97 -15.95
C LYS A 66 24.70 16.47 -16.95
N PRO A 67 25.94 16.17 -16.51
CA PRO A 67 26.93 15.59 -17.38
C PRO A 67 26.43 14.24 -17.92
N PHE A 68 26.51 14.05 -19.23
CA PHE A 68 26.26 12.76 -19.84
C PHE A 68 27.44 11.83 -19.55
N LEU A 69 27.23 10.83 -18.69
CA LEU A 69 28.25 9.86 -18.28
C LEU A 69 27.82 8.45 -18.73
N PRO A 70 28.21 8.01 -19.93
CA PRO A 70 27.81 6.73 -20.50
C PRO A 70 28.45 5.56 -19.74
N SER A 71 27.69 4.48 -19.55
CA SER A 71 28.16 3.28 -18.84
C SER A 71 29.09 2.37 -19.65
N VAL A 72 29.12 2.52 -20.98
CA VAL A 72 29.94 1.72 -21.90
C VAL A 72 30.54 2.61 -23.00
N THR A 73 31.69 2.20 -23.53
CA THR A 73 32.29 2.84 -24.71
C THR A 73 31.60 2.32 -25.96
N ARG A 74 31.29 3.22 -26.90
CA ARG A 74 30.73 2.88 -28.22
C ARG A 74 31.42 3.72 -29.30
N GLU A 75 31.84 3.06 -30.36
CA GLU A 75 32.51 3.67 -31.51
C GLU A 75 31.63 3.54 -32.76
N GLY A 76 31.94 4.33 -33.79
CA GLY A 76 31.25 4.22 -35.07
C GLY A 76 29.78 4.61 -35.05
N LEU A 77 29.34 5.41 -34.06
CA LEU A 77 27.94 5.81 -33.96
C LEU A 77 27.59 6.85 -35.02
N GLY A 78 26.53 6.59 -35.78
CA GLY A 78 25.91 7.61 -36.61
C GLY A 78 25.33 8.72 -35.74
N TYR A 79 25.45 9.97 -36.19
CA TYR A 79 24.95 11.12 -35.46
C TYR A 79 24.17 12.09 -36.34
N GLY A 80 23.24 12.80 -35.72
CA GLY A 80 22.53 13.92 -36.31
C GLY A 80 22.77 15.17 -35.49
N LEU A 81 22.96 16.31 -36.17
CA LEU A 81 23.06 17.60 -35.49
C LEU A 81 21.83 18.45 -35.81
N ILE A 82 21.23 19.03 -34.78
CA ILE A 82 20.19 20.05 -34.92
C ILE A 82 20.80 21.39 -34.49
N GLN A 83 21.10 22.19 -35.50
CA GLN A 83 21.64 23.55 -35.37
C GLN A 83 20.57 24.54 -34.90
N HIS A 84 21.01 25.69 -34.37
CA HIS A 84 20.16 26.82 -33.95
C HIS A 84 19.14 26.50 -32.84
N PHE A 85 19.51 25.59 -31.94
CA PHE A 85 18.81 25.40 -30.66
C PHE A 85 19.26 26.42 -29.59
N THR A 86 19.63 27.62 -30.01
CA THR A 86 20.18 28.68 -29.15
C THR A 86 19.04 29.47 -28.49
N SER A 87 19.01 29.47 -27.15
CA SER A 87 18.41 30.40 -26.16
C SER A 87 17.04 31.08 -26.36
N ALA A 88 16.45 31.13 -27.56
CA ALA A 88 15.14 31.68 -27.80
C ALA A 88 14.05 30.72 -27.27
N PHE A 89 12.94 31.30 -26.80
CA PHE A 89 11.77 30.58 -26.27
C PHE A 89 11.37 29.29 -27.04
N PRO A 90 11.45 29.23 -28.39
CA PRO A 90 11.17 28.00 -29.14
C PRO A 90 12.15 26.84 -28.89
N ALA A 91 13.42 27.10 -28.59
CA ALA A 91 14.42 26.06 -28.30
C ALA A 91 14.18 25.44 -26.91
N LYS A 92 13.81 26.24 -25.91
CA LYS A 92 13.37 25.71 -24.61
C LYS A 92 12.09 24.89 -24.75
N LEU A 93 11.13 25.35 -25.54
CA LEU A 93 9.90 24.62 -25.82
C LEU A 93 10.18 23.28 -26.50
N ALA A 94 11.06 23.27 -27.50
CA ALA A 94 11.41 22.07 -28.23
C ALA A 94 12.26 21.08 -27.38
N ALA A 95 13.16 21.56 -26.51
CA ALA A 95 13.84 20.72 -25.53
C ALA A 95 12.84 20.06 -24.57
N ASN A 96 11.92 20.85 -24.01
CA ASN A 96 10.87 20.35 -23.13
C ASN A 96 9.96 19.34 -23.84
N LEU A 97 9.63 19.58 -25.13
CA LEU A 97 8.81 18.67 -25.92
C LEU A 97 9.53 17.35 -26.21
N VAL A 98 10.83 17.39 -26.52
CA VAL A 98 11.65 16.18 -26.68
C VAL A 98 11.77 15.42 -25.36
N GLU A 99 11.95 16.11 -24.22
CA GLU A 99 11.98 15.49 -22.91
C GLU A 99 10.65 14.79 -22.58
N ILE A 100 9.51 15.45 -22.87
CA ILE A 100 8.18 14.87 -22.70
C ILE A 100 8.00 13.63 -23.59
N LEU A 101 8.42 13.70 -24.85
CA LEU A 101 8.35 12.56 -25.77
C LEU A 101 9.21 11.38 -25.29
N GLN A 102 10.42 11.64 -24.80
CA GLN A 102 11.27 10.59 -24.24
C GLN A 102 10.63 9.94 -23.00
N LYS A 103 10.09 10.76 -22.08
CA LYS A 103 9.34 10.28 -20.92
C LYS A 103 8.13 9.42 -21.34
N TRP A 104 7.46 9.81 -22.42
CA TRP A 104 6.33 9.07 -22.95
C TRP A 104 6.75 7.72 -23.54
N TYR A 105 7.81 7.65 -24.36
CA TYR A 105 8.30 6.38 -24.91
C TYR A 105 8.79 5.40 -23.83
N VAL A 106 9.51 5.90 -22.82
CA VAL A 106 9.92 5.07 -21.68
C VAL A 106 8.69 4.50 -20.99
N ARG A 107 7.66 5.32 -20.77
CA ARG A 107 6.42 4.91 -20.14
C ARG A 107 5.65 3.90 -20.99
N GLU A 108 5.56 4.09 -22.30
CA GLU A 108 4.91 3.13 -23.20
C GLU A 108 5.61 1.77 -23.13
N SER A 109 6.94 1.75 -23.14
CA SER A 109 7.72 0.52 -22.95
C SER A 109 7.50 -0.11 -21.58
N GLU A 110 7.48 0.69 -20.50
CA GLU A 110 7.25 0.21 -19.13
C GLU A 110 5.82 -0.35 -18.96
N PHE A 111 4.80 0.30 -19.53
CA PHE A 111 3.43 -0.21 -19.49
C PHE A 111 3.26 -1.48 -20.31
N THR A 112 3.90 -1.57 -21.47
CA THR A 112 3.92 -2.80 -22.28
C THR A 112 4.58 -3.94 -21.50
N GLY A 113 5.70 -3.65 -20.82
CA GLY A 113 6.36 -4.60 -19.91
C GLY A 113 5.46 -4.99 -18.73
N TRP A 114 4.76 -4.05 -18.11
CA TRP A 114 3.82 -4.30 -17.02
C TRP A 114 2.67 -5.22 -17.45
N PHE A 115 2.11 -5.02 -18.65
CA PHE A 115 1.05 -5.89 -19.20
C PHE A 115 1.55 -7.29 -19.54
N ALA A 116 2.80 -7.42 -19.99
CA ALA A 116 3.41 -8.70 -20.36
C ALA A 116 4.12 -9.41 -19.19
N SER A 117 4.19 -8.77 -18.02
CA SER A 117 4.95 -9.27 -16.88
C SER A 117 4.28 -10.49 -16.23
N GLU A 118 5.07 -11.54 -16.00
CA GLU A 118 4.68 -12.72 -15.23
C GLU A 118 5.01 -12.60 -13.73
N GLU A 119 5.71 -11.54 -13.32
CA GLU A 119 6.00 -11.26 -11.90
C GLU A 119 4.78 -10.66 -11.18
N GLU A 120 4.73 -10.75 -9.85
CA GLU A 120 3.63 -10.20 -9.02
C GLU A 120 3.60 -8.66 -9.00
N SER A 121 4.76 -8.02 -9.22
CA SER A 121 4.89 -6.57 -9.25
C SER A 121 5.83 -6.14 -10.38
N PHE A 122 5.56 -4.98 -10.97
CA PHE A 122 6.41 -4.39 -11.98
C PHE A 122 6.63 -2.90 -11.70
N THR A 123 7.87 -2.44 -11.86
CA THR A 123 8.24 -1.06 -11.50
C THR A 123 8.03 -0.13 -12.67
N ILE A 124 7.19 0.89 -12.48
CA ILE A 124 6.91 1.94 -13.47
C ILE A 124 7.46 3.28 -12.94
N THR A 125 7.99 4.09 -13.84
CA THR A 125 8.47 5.44 -13.55
C THR A 125 7.31 6.44 -13.62
N THR A 126 7.08 7.19 -12.54
CA THR A 126 6.04 8.22 -12.48
C THR A 126 6.41 9.43 -13.37
N LEU A 127 5.45 10.33 -13.63
CA LEU A 127 5.71 11.55 -14.41
C LEU A 127 6.79 12.45 -13.77
N LEU A 128 7.00 12.31 -12.47
CA LEU A 128 8.01 13.04 -11.69
C LEU A 128 9.36 12.30 -11.63
N GLY A 129 9.48 11.14 -12.29
CA GLY A 129 10.71 10.34 -12.34
C GLY A 129 10.90 9.38 -11.16
N GLU A 130 9.90 9.22 -10.29
CA GLU A 130 9.97 8.29 -9.17
C GLU A 130 9.66 6.86 -9.63
N LYS A 131 10.40 5.88 -9.14
CA LYS A 131 10.12 4.46 -9.43
C LYS A 131 9.12 3.93 -8.43
N LYS A 132 7.96 3.44 -8.92
CA LYS A 132 6.92 2.84 -8.09
C LYS A 132 6.58 1.44 -8.57
N ALA A 133 6.57 0.47 -7.65
CA ALA A 133 6.09 -0.87 -7.92
C ALA A 133 4.56 -0.89 -7.98
N LEU A 134 4.02 -1.41 -9.08
CA LEU A 134 2.58 -1.61 -9.27
C LEU A 134 2.31 -3.12 -9.39
N PRO A 135 1.21 -3.63 -8.80
CA PRO A 135 0.81 -5.02 -8.99
C PRO A 135 0.50 -5.25 -10.47
N THR A 136 0.95 -6.38 -11.00
CA THR A 136 0.75 -6.75 -12.41
C THR A 136 -0.65 -7.32 -12.64
N PRO A 137 -1.11 -7.45 -13.90
CA PRO A 137 -2.37 -8.10 -14.21
C PRO A 137 -2.50 -9.52 -13.63
N LEU A 138 -1.39 -10.26 -13.55
CA LEU A 138 -1.37 -11.61 -12.96
C LEU A 138 -1.73 -11.57 -11.47
N GLU A 139 -1.09 -10.70 -10.70
CA GLU A 139 -1.37 -10.57 -9.26
C GLU A 139 -2.77 -10.02 -9.01
N ILE A 140 -3.24 -9.08 -9.83
CA ILE A 140 -4.63 -8.59 -9.75
C ILE A 140 -5.62 -9.75 -9.98
N LYS A 141 -5.36 -10.61 -10.98
CA LYS A 141 -6.19 -11.79 -11.25
C LYS A 141 -6.16 -12.78 -10.07
N ARG A 142 -4.98 -13.05 -9.50
CA ARG A 142 -4.83 -13.94 -8.34
C ARG A 142 -5.58 -13.42 -7.12
N LEU A 143 -5.47 -12.12 -6.83
CA LEU A 143 -6.18 -11.48 -5.72
C LEU A 143 -7.70 -11.54 -5.92
N TYR A 144 -8.16 -11.40 -7.17
CA TYR A 144 -9.57 -11.57 -7.51
C TYR A 144 -10.03 -13.01 -7.29
N GLU A 145 -9.31 -13.99 -7.83
CA GLU A 145 -9.62 -15.42 -7.65
C GLU A 145 -9.65 -15.83 -6.17
N LEU A 146 -8.65 -15.41 -5.40
CA LEU A 146 -8.59 -15.66 -3.96
C LEU A 146 -9.82 -15.12 -3.21
N ASN A 147 -10.28 -13.93 -3.57
CA ASN A 147 -11.49 -13.35 -2.98
C ASN A 147 -12.76 -14.10 -3.41
N THR A 148 -12.85 -14.54 -4.67
CA THR A 148 -14.01 -15.33 -5.13
C THR A 148 -14.10 -16.70 -4.46
N VAL A 149 -12.96 -17.39 -4.26
CA VAL A 149 -12.92 -18.68 -3.56
C VAL A 149 -13.33 -18.52 -2.09
N LYS A 150 -12.79 -17.52 -1.40
CA LYS A 150 -13.19 -17.23 -0.01
C LYS A 150 -14.67 -16.88 0.11
N ALA A 151 -15.22 -16.11 -0.82
CA ALA A 151 -16.64 -15.81 -0.84
C ALA A 151 -17.50 -17.09 -1.02
N ALA A 152 -17.08 -18.02 -1.87
CA ALA A 152 -17.74 -19.30 -2.07
C ALA A 152 -17.67 -20.23 -0.83
N GLU A 153 -16.53 -20.24 -0.13
CA GLU A 153 -16.38 -20.97 1.15
C GLU A 153 -17.34 -20.43 2.22
N HIS A 154 -17.46 -19.10 2.34
CA HIS A 154 -18.41 -18.48 3.28
C HIS A 154 -19.86 -18.80 2.94
N LEU A 155 -20.25 -18.81 1.66
CA LEU A 155 -21.59 -19.20 1.22
C LEU A 155 -21.90 -20.67 1.56
N SER A 156 -20.98 -21.59 1.26
CA SER A 156 -21.13 -23.01 1.60
C SER A 156 -21.27 -23.23 3.12
N SER A 157 -20.53 -22.46 3.92
CA SER A 157 -20.65 -22.50 5.39
C SER A 157 -22.02 -22.02 5.87
N ILE A 158 -22.60 -21.00 5.23
CA ILE A 158 -23.94 -20.48 5.56
C ILE A 158 -25.01 -21.50 5.18
N GLU A 159 -24.91 -22.15 4.02
CA GLU A 159 -25.83 -23.22 3.61
C GLU A 159 -25.85 -24.36 4.63
N ARG A 160 -24.68 -24.80 5.10
CA ARG A 160 -24.58 -25.86 6.11
C ARG A 160 -25.22 -25.45 7.45
N MET A 161 -25.01 -24.19 7.87
CA MET A 161 -25.65 -23.67 9.09
C MET A 161 -27.18 -23.59 8.94
N LEU A 162 -27.69 -23.22 7.76
CA LEU A 162 -29.13 -23.19 7.50
C LEU A 162 -29.76 -24.59 7.56
N GLU A 163 -29.06 -25.62 7.08
CA GLU A 163 -29.49 -27.01 7.16
C GLU A 163 -29.54 -27.54 8.61
N GLU A 164 -28.54 -27.20 9.42
CA GLU A 164 -28.52 -27.51 10.85
C GLU A 164 -29.65 -26.79 11.62
N ILE A 165 -29.94 -25.53 11.28
CA ILE A 165 -31.07 -24.79 11.87
C ILE A 165 -32.41 -25.41 11.46
N ALA A 166 -32.56 -25.79 10.20
CA ALA A 166 -33.78 -26.41 9.69
C ALA A 166 -34.07 -27.74 10.41
N SER A 167 -33.07 -28.61 10.53
CA SER A 167 -33.21 -29.88 11.26
C SER A 167 -33.51 -29.66 12.75
N ALA A 168 -32.83 -28.75 13.44
CA ALA A 168 -33.11 -28.41 14.84
C ALA A 168 -34.55 -27.87 15.03
N SER A 169 -35.04 -27.07 14.09
CA SER A 169 -36.41 -26.54 14.14
C SER A 169 -37.47 -27.64 13.98
N GLN A 170 -37.18 -28.67 13.19
CA GLN A 170 -38.06 -29.82 13.02
C GLN A 170 -38.15 -30.66 14.30
N TYR A 171 -37.01 -30.94 14.95
CA TYR A 171 -36.99 -31.61 16.26
C TYR A 171 -37.75 -30.82 17.33
N ALA A 172 -37.59 -29.49 17.36
CA ALA A 172 -38.32 -28.65 18.31
C ALA A 172 -39.84 -28.69 18.07
N LYS A 173 -40.27 -28.76 16.81
CA LYS A 173 -41.69 -28.89 16.45
C LYS A 173 -42.26 -30.23 16.89
N GLU A 174 -41.54 -31.33 16.64
CA GLU A 174 -41.96 -32.67 17.08
C GLU A 174 -42.07 -32.77 18.61
N ALA A 175 -41.12 -32.16 19.34
CA ALA A 175 -41.17 -32.10 20.81
C ALA A 175 -42.37 -31.27 21.32
N LEU A 176 -42.70 -30.16 20.65
CA LEU A 176 -43.86 -29.33 20.99
C LEU A 176 -45.17 -30.08 20.74
N ASP A 177 -45.29 -30.80 19.64
CA ASP A 177 -46.48 -31.59 19.32
C ASP A 177 -46.66 -32.74 20.31
N ALA A 178 -45.57 -33.42 20.71
CA ALA A 178 -45.59 -34.43 21.77
C ALA A 178 -46.03 -33.84 23.13
N SER A 179 -45.54 -32.64 23.48
CA SER A 179 -45.94 -31.95 24.71
C SER A 179 -47.43 -31.58 24.72
N LYS A 180 -47.97 -31.06 23.60
CA LYS A 180 -49.41 -30.80 23.46
C LYS A 180 -50.25 -32.07 23.61
N SER A 181 -49.78 -33.18 23.02
CA SER A 181 -50.44 -34.48 23.17
C SER A 181 -50.46 -34.94 24.63
N ALA A 182 -49.34 -34.82 25.36
CA ALA A 182 -49.27 -35.17 26.77
C ALA A 182 -50.19 -34.28 27.64
N GLN A 183 -50.26 -32.99 27.35
CA GLN A 183 -51.15 -32.06 28.05
C GLN A 183 -52.64 -32.43 27.84
N SER A 184 -53.02 -32.77 26.61
CA SER A 184 -54.40 -33.21 26.32
C SER A 184 -54.76 -34.51 27.06
N PHE A 185 -53.80 -35.42 27.21
CA PHE A 185 -53.98 -36.66 27.96
C PHE A 185 -54.17 -36.40 29.46
N ALA A 186 -53.37 -35.50 30.05
CA ALA A 186 -53.50 -35.11 31.46
C ALA A 186 -54.87 -34.46 31.75
N GLN A 187 -55.35 -33.58 30.87
CA GLN A 187 -56.68 -32.96 31.00
C GLN A 187 -57.81 -33.99 30.95
N ASN A 188 -57.69 -35.03 30.11
CA ASN A 188 -58.66 -36.12 30.05
C ASN A 188 -58.67 -36.95 31.35
N ILE A 189 -57.51 -37.19 31.97
CA ILE A 189 -57.42 -37.89 33.26
C ILE A 189 -58.12 -37.08 34.35
N GLU A 190 -57.86 -35.77 34.41
CA GLU A 190 -58.47 -34.89 35.40
C GLU A 190 -60.00 -34.84 35.25
N ALA A 191 -60.50 -34.78 34.01
CA ALA A 191 -61.94 -34.88 33.73
C ALA A 191 -62.54 -36.21 34.22
N HIS A 192 -61.85 -37.34 33.99
CA HIS A 192 -62.30 -38.65 34.47
C HIS A 192 -62.29 -38.77 35.99
N ALA A 193 -61.30 -38.18 36.67
CA ALA A 193 -61.23 -38.15 38.12
C ALA A 193 -62.40 -37.36 38.73
N ASN A 194 -62.74 -36.21 38.14
CA ASN A 194 -63.88 -35.40 38.57
C ASN A 194 -65.21 -36.13 38.41
N VAL A 195 -65.44 -36.80 37.27
CA VAL A 195 -66.65 -37.62 37.05
C VAL A 195 -66.75 -38.75 38.09
N SER A 196 -65.63 -39.36 38.45
CA SER A 196 -65.59 -40.44 39.45
C SER A 196 -65.91 -39.92 40.86
N LEU A 197 -65.42 -38.73 41.21
CA LEU A 197 -65.70 -38.07 42.48
C LEU A 197 -67.18 -37.66 42.59
N GLU A 198 -67.77 -37.11 41.52
CA GLU A 198 -69.20 -36.79 41.48
C GLU A 198 -70.07 -38.05 41.63
N ALA A 199 -69.68 -39.16 41.01
CA ALA A 199 -70.37 -40.44 41.15
C ALA A 199 -70.30 -40.97 42.60
N ALA A 200 -69.13 -40.91 43.24
CA ALA A 200 -68.94 -41.33 44.63
C ALA A 200 -69.76 -40.45 45.61
N THR A 201 -69.78 -39.14 45.38
CA THR A 201 -70.54 -38.19 46.20
C THR A 201 -72.04 -38.46 46.09
N SER A 202 -72.53 -38.68 44.86
CA SER A 202 -73.94 -39.02 44.60
C SER A 202 -74.36 -40.33 45.27
N ALA A 203 -73.49 -41.34 45.28
CA ALA A 203 -73.72 -42.61 45.97
C ALA A 203 -73.80 -42.43 47.50
N ALA A 204 -72.89 -41.64 48.08
CA ALA A 204 -72.89 -41.34 49.51
C ALA A 204 -74.17 -40.59 49.94
N THR A 205 -74.61 -39.59 49.17
CA THR A 205 -75.86 -38.86 49.44
C THR A 205 -77.09 -39.77 49.35
N SER A 206 -77.09 -40.71 48.40
CA SER A 206 -78.17 -41.70 48.26
C SER A 206 -78.23 -42.64 49.47
N ALA A 207 -77.08 -43.10 49.96
CA ALA A 207 -76.99 -43.93 51.16
C ALA A 207 -77.46 -43.20 52.43
N GLN A 208 -77.07 -41.94 52.61
CA GLN A 208 -77.49 -41.12 53.74
C GLN A 208 -79.01 -40.84 53.75
N THR A 209 -79.59 -40.66 52.56
CA THR A 209 -81.05 -40.53 52.39
C THR A 209 -81.81 -41.82 52.73
N ALA A 210 -81.22 -42.98 52.42
CA ALA A 210 -81.78 -44.28 52.81
C ALA A 210 -81.71 -44.50 54.33
N MET A 211 -80.61 -44.11 54.98
CA MET A 211 -80.47 -44.17 56.44
C MET A 211 -81.48 -43.26 57.17
N ALA A 212 -81.73 -42.05 56.66
CA ALA A 212 -82.72 -41.14 57.24
C ALA A 212 -84.16 -41.69 57.15
N LYS A 213 -84.46 -42.55 56.15
CA LYS A 213 -85.76 -43.23 56.03
C LYS A 213 -85.91 -44.46 56.94
N ALA A 214 -84.83 -44.96 57.54
CA ALA A 214 -84.83 -46.19 58.35
C ALA A 214 -85.10 -45.96 59.85
N ALA A 215 -85.33 -44.73 60.30
CA ALA A 215 -85.50 -44.37 61.71
C ALA A 215 -86.90 -44.68 62.33
N GLY A 216 -87.61 -45.71 61.84
CA GLY A 216 -88.95 -46.07 62.31
C GLY A 216 -89.21 -47.57 62.43
N VAL A 217 -89.21 -48.04 63.68
CA VAL A 217 -89.88 -49.25 64.24
C VAL A 217 -89.27 -50.64 63.94
N GLU A 218 -88.55 -51.17 64.94
CA GLU A 218 -88.74 -52.45 65.66
C GLU A 218 -88.94 -53.78 64.90
N LYS A 219 -88.64 -53.83 63.61
CA LYS A 219 -88.22 -55.08 62.92
C LYS A 219 -86.71 -55.13 62.70
N ALA A 220 -85.99 -54.35 63.51
CA ALA A 220 -84.61 -54.00 63.25
C ALA A 220 -83.60 -55.01 63.80
N VAL A 221 -83.91 -55.88 64.77
CA VAL A 221 -82.83 -56.68 65.41
C VAL A 221 -82.29 -57.80 64.51
N GLU A 222 -83.15 -58.56 63.80
CA GLU A 222 -82.69 -59.56 62.81
C GLU A 222 -82.07 -58.90 61.55
N VAL A 223 -82.57 -57.72 61.19
CA VAL A 223 -82.00 -56.92 60.11
C VAL A 223 -80.67 -56.29 60.55
N ILE A 224 -80.50 -55.91 61.82
CA ILE A 224 -79.26 -55.34 62.37
C ILE A 224 -78.16 -56.41 62.40
N GLU A 225 -78.43 -57.66 62.78
CA GLU A 225 -77.39 -58.70 62.73
C GLU A 225 -77.01 -59.11 61.29
N GLY A 226 -77.97 -59.04 60.36
CA GLY A 226 -77.73 -59.22 58.93
C GLY A 226 -77.00 -58.04 58.29
N HIS A 227 -77.35 -56.82 58.71
CA HIS A 227 -76.72 -55.58 58.28
C HIS A 227 -75.39 -55.32 58.97
N GLU A 228 -75.12 -55.82 60.17
CA GLU A 228 -73.79 -55.82 60.80
C GLU A 228 -72.89 -56.77 60.03
N ARG A 229 -73.35 -57.97 59.67
CA ARG A 229 -72.57 -58.87 58.80
C ARG A 229 -72.36 -58.28 57.41
N ALA A 230 -73.35 -57.62 56.82
CA ALA A 230 -73.21 -56.93 55.55
C ALA A 230 -72.36 -55.65 55.65
N ALA A 231 -72.42 -54.92 56.78
CA ALA A 231 -71.61 -53.75 57.06
C ALA A 231 -70.17 -54.15 57.34
N SER A 232 -69.90 -55.19 58.13
CA SER A 232 -68.55 -55.74 58.31
C SER A 232 -68.00 -56.34 57.01
N ALA A 233 -68.84 -56.95 56.17
CA ALA A 233 -68.43 -57.39 54.83
C ALA A 233 -68.17 -56.21 53.89
N SER A 234 -68.97 -55.14 53.96
CA SER A 234 -68.81 -53.92 53.18
C SER A 234 -67.66 -53.06 53.70
N GLU A 235 -67.36 -53.08 54.98
CA GLU A 235 -66.27 -52.37 55.64
C GLU A 235 -64.96 -53.11 55.38
N LYS A 236 -64.99 -54.45 55.38
CA LYS A 236 -63.89 -55.27 54.86
C LYS A 236 -63.69 -55.06 53.36
N ALA A 237 -64.75 -55.02 52.55
CA ALA A 237 -64.65 -54.74 51.12
C ALA A 237 -64.20 -53.29 50.84
N ALA A 238 -64.63 -52.31 51.62
CA ALA A 238 -64.19 -50.93 51.54
C ALA A 238 -62.75 -50.78 52.03
N HIS A 239 -62.33 -51.55 53.05
CA HIS A 239 -60.95 -51.61 53.51
C HIS A 239 -60.04 -52.30 52.49
N ASP A 240 -60.49 -53.40 51.88
CA ASP A 240 -59.79 -54.10 50.79
C ASP A 240 -59.72 -53.22 49.53
N HIS A 241 -60.79 -52.49 49.20
CA HIS A 241 -60.81 -51.52 48.10
C HIS A 241 -59.97 -50.28 48.41
N HIS A 242 -60.00 -49.76 49.63
CA HIS A 242 -59.12 -48.66 50.06
C HIS A 242 -57.66 -49.10 50.04
N THR A 243 -57.37 -50.35 50.41
CA THR A 243 -56.03 -50.94 50.33
C THR A 243 -55.61 -51.13 48.87
N ALA A 244 -56.51 -51.56 47.98
CA ALA A 244 -56.25 -51.69 46.54
C ALA A 244 -56.03 -50.32 45.88
N VAL A 245 -56.87 -49.33 46.18
CA VAL A 245 -56.73 -47.94 45.75
C VAL A 245 -55.43 -47.35 46.31
N SER A 246 -55.11 -47.54 47.59
CA SER A 246 -53.86 -47.05 48.17
C SER A 246 -52.64 -47.70 47.52
N LYS A 247 -52.70 -48.98 47.12
CA LYS A 247 -51.63 -49.65 46.35
C LYS A 247 -51.54 -49.11 44.92
N LEU A 248 -52.66 -48.82 44.27
CA LEU A 248 -52.70 -48.20 42.94
C LEU A 248 -52.24 -46.75 42.97
N THR A 249 -52.58 -45.98 44.00
CA THR A 249 -52.10 -44.62 44.25
C THR A 249 -50.61 -44.64 44.52
N GLN A 250 -50.11 -45.57 45.35
CA GLN A 250 -48.66 -45.72 45.54
C GLN A 250 -47.94 -46.16 44.25
N ALA A 251 -48.56 -46.99 43.41
CA ALA A 251 -48.00 -47.36 42.10
C ALA A 251 -48.03 -46.19 41.10
N ALA A 252 -49.09 -45.37 41.13
CA ALA A 252 -49.22 -44.17 40.31
C ALA A 252 -48.23 -43.09 40.76
N GLU A 253 -48.09 -42.84 42.06
CA GLU A 253 -47.09 -41.94 42.63
C GLU A 253 -45.67 -42.44 42.35
N ALA A 254 -45.41 -43.76 42.39
CA ALA A 254 -44.13 -44.33 42.01
C ALA A 254 -43.86 -44.17 40.50
N SER A 255 -44.87 -44.34 39.66
CA SER A 255 -44.79 -44.13 38.21
C SER A 255 -44.62 -42.64 37.85
N GLU A 256 -45.31 -41.74 38.53
CA GLU A 256 -45.20 -40.29 38.37
C GLU A 256 -43.84 -39.80 38.86
N LYS A 257 -43.35 -40.32 39.99
CA LYS A 257 -42.01 -40.04 40.48
C LYS A 257 -40.94 -40.59 39.55
N ALA A 258 -41.13 -41.77 38.93
CA ALA A 258 -40.25 -42.31 37.91
C ALA A 258 -40.28 -41.49 36.60
N ALA A 259 -41.46 -41.03 36.18
CA ALA A 259 -41.64 -40.16 35.02
C ALA A 259 -41.01 -38.78 35.25
N LEU A 260 -41.22 -38.17 36.43
CA LEU A 260 -40.58 -36.92 36.87
C LEU A 260 -39.07 -37.08 36.98
N LEU A 261 -38.55 -38.20 37.48
CA LEU A 261 -37.11 -38.49 37.50
C LEU A 261 -36.57 -38.65 36.06
N SER A 262 -37.32 -39.28 35.15
CA SER A 262 -36.93 -39.39 33.73
C SER A 262 -37.00 -38.05 32.99
N ALA A 263 -38.00 -37.22 33.29
CA ALA A 263 -38.18 -35.89 32.72
C ALA A 263 -37.16 -34.90 33.29
N ALA A 264 -36.83 -35.00 34.59
CA ALA A 264 -35.77 -34.21 35.22
C ALA A 264 -34.38 -34.63 34.75
N SER A 265 -34.14 -35.92 34.45
CA SER A 265 -32.87 -36.37 33.86
C SER A 265 -32.77 -36.02 32.38
N ALA A 266 -33.86 -36.06 31.60
CA ALA A 266 -33.92 -35.55 30.23
C ALA A 266 -33.79 -34.01 30.19
N ALA A 267 -34.41 -33.29 31.11
CA ALA A 267 -34.26 -31.85 31.26
C ALA A 267 -32.85 -31.47 31.72
N ASN A 268 -32.22 -32.21 32.63
CA ASN A 268 -30.81 -31.99 32.98
C ASN A 268 -29.85 -32.36 31.84
N ALA A 269 -30.17 -33.34 30.99
CA ALA A 269 -29.39 -33.65 29.79
C ALA A 269 -29.58 -32.58 28.69
N ALA A 270 -30.80 -32.07 28.50
CA ALA A 270 -31.11 -30.96 27.60
C ALA A 270 -30.52 -29.63 28.11
N GLN A 271 -30.55 -29.39 29.42
CA GLN A 271 -29.96 -28.23 30.05
C GLN A 271 -28.44 -28.33 30.01
N SER A 272 -27.83 -29.48 30.33
CA SER A 272 -26.38 -29.68 30.20
C SER A 272 -25.91 -29.58 28.74
N SER A 273 -26.64 -30.12 27.77
CA SER A 273 -26.30 -29.96 26.35
C SER A 273 -26.52 -28.54 25.84
N SER A 274 -27.55 -27.83 26.30
CA SER A 274 -27.75 -26.41 26.02
C SER A 274 -26.69 -25.53 26.70
N GLN A 275 -26.22 -25.91 27.89
CA GLN A 275 -25.20 -25.19 28.63
C GLN A 275 -23.82 -25.45 28.02
N SER A 276 -23.52 -26.69 27.61
CA SER A 276 -22.34 -27.03 26.80
C SER A 276 -22.38 -26.39 25.41
N ALA A 277 -23.54 -26.30 24.74
CA ALA A 277 -23.68 -25.61 23.46
C ALA A 277 -23.62 -24.09 23.60
N SER A 278 -24.14 -23.53 24.70
CA SER A 278 -24.02 -22.10 25.02
C SER A 278 -22.59 -21.75 25.42
N MET A 279 -21.88 -22.64 26.13
CA MET A 279 -20.47 -22.48 26.44
C MET A 279 -19.58 -22.70 25.21
N ALA A 280 -19.93 -23.61 24.31
CA ALA A 280 -19.28 -23.76 23.02
C ALA A 280 -19.46 -22.49 22.17
N LYS A 281 -20.70 -21.99 22.03
CA LYS A 281 -21.00 -20.71 21.37
C LYS A 281 -20.33 -19.52 22.03
N SER A 282 -20.32 -19.42 23.36
CA SER A 282 -19.61 -18.35 24.07
C SER A 282 -18.10 -18.49 23.93
N SER A 283 -17.54 -19.71 23.91
CA SER A 283 -16.11 -19.93 23.66
C SER A 283 -15.71 -19.61 22.22
N GLU A 284 -16.61 -19.86 21.27
CA GLU A 284 -16.43 -19.60 19.85
C GLU A 284 -16.63 -18.11 19.55
N ILE A 285 -17.61 -17.44 20.16
CA ILE A 285 -17.76 -15.97 20.12
C ILE A 285 -16.56 -15.30 20.78
N VAL A 286 -16.07 -15.79 21.92
CA VAL A 286 -14.85 -15.25 22.56
C VAL A 286 -13.61 -15.56 21.72
N ALA A 287 -13.55 -16.69 21.00
CA ALA A 287 -12.45 -17.00 20.09
C ALA A 287 -12.48 -16.13 18.82
N VAL A 288 -13.68 -15.88 18.27
CA VAL A 288 -13.90 -14.98 17.13
C VAL A 288 -13.64 -13.53 17.54
N GLU A 289 -14.13 -13.06 18.69
CA GLU A 289 -13.82 -11.74 19.23
C GLU A 289 -12.33 -11.59 19.55
N ARG A 290 -11.66 -12.63 20.08
CA ARG A 290 -10.19 -12.60 20.26
C ARG A 290 -9.46 -12.60 18.92
N ALA A 291 -9.95 -13.33 17.91
CA ALA A 291 -9.38 -13.32 16.57
C ALA A 291 -9.59 -11.98 15.86
N ASP A 292 -10.76 -11.36 16.01
CA ASP A 292 -11.08 -10.05 15.47
C ASP A 292 -10.34 -8.94 16.23
N THR A 293 -10.19 -9.06 17.55
CA THR A 293 -9.35 -8.17 18.34
C THR A 293 -7.88 -8.34 17.97
N ALA A 294 -7.39 -9.56 17.78
CA ALA A 294 -6.02 -9.82 17.30
C ALA A 294 -5.82 -9.31 15.88
N LYS A 295 -6.83 -9.41 15.01
CA LYS A 295 -6.82 -8.87 13.64
C LYS A 295 -6.88 -7.34 13.63
N HIS A 296 -7.69 -6.73 14.49
CA HIS A 296 -7.72 -5.28 14.69
C HIS A 296 -6.41 -4.78 15.29
N SER A 297 -5.85 -5.47 16.28
CA SER A 297 -4.53 -5.15 16.86
C SER A 297 -3.41 -5.33 15.84
N ALA A 298 -3.46 -6.37 15.00
CA ALA A 298 -2.51 -6.57 13.90
C ALA A 298 -2.66 -5.50 12.82
N THR A 299 -3.89 -5.14 12.46
CA THR A 299 -4.18 -4.06 11.50
C THR A 299 -3.70 -2.73 12.04
N ASN A 300 -4.00 -2.40 13.30
CA ASN A 300 -3.52 -1.19 13.97
C ASN A 300 -2.00 -1.17 14.12
N ALA A 301 -1.37 -2.32 14.38
CA ALA A 301 0.10 -2.43 14.43
C ALA A 301 0.74 -2.26 13.04
N ILE A 302 0.10 -2.77 11.97
CA ILE A 302 0.54 -2.57 10.59
C ILE A 302 0.37 -1.11 10.18
N THR A 303 -0.79 -0.50 10.45
CA THR A 303 -1.05 0.91 10.18
C THR A 303 -0.07 1.80 10.95
N SER A 304 0.14 1.54 12.24
CA SER A 304 1.11 2.28 13.06
C SER A 304 2.55 2.09 12.58
N LYS A 305 2.95 0.88 12.14
CA LYS A 305 4.25 0.66 11.50
C LYS A 305 4.38 1.41 10.17
N ASN A 306 3.33 1.44 9.36
CA ASN A 306 3.33 2.16 8.09
C ASN A 306 3.39 3.67 8.31
N ASP A 307 2.67 4.20 9.30
CA ASP A 307 2.71 5.62 9.68
C ASP A 307 4.08 6.01 10.26
N ALA A 308 4.69 5.13 11.06
CA ALA A 308 6.05 5.31 11.56
C ALA A 308 7.09 5.25 10.43
N ALA A 309 6.94 4.33 9.47
CA ALA A 309 7.81 4.24 8.30
C ALA A 309 7.65 5.44 7.37
N ALA A 310 6.42 5.92 7.16
CA ALA A 310 6.15 7.15 6.40
C ALA A 310 6.74 8.38 7.10
N SER A 311 6.62 8.47 8.42
CA SER A 311 7.21 9.55 9.21
C SER A 311 8.74 9.51 9.20
N ALA A 312 9.34 8.32 9.30
CA ALA A 312 10.79 8.12 9.18
C ALA A 312 11.30 8.45 7.77
N SER A 313 10.56 8.07 6.72
CA SER A 313 10.87 8.45 5.34
C SER A 313 10.81 9.96 5.15
N LYS A 314 9.79 10.62 5.73
CA LYS A 314 9.65 12.07 5.69
C LYS A 314 10.79 12.79 6.42
N ALA A 315 11.17 12.30 7.60
CA ALA A 315 12.33 12.80 8.34
C ALA A 315 13.65 12.60 7.58
N ALA A 316 13.85 11.43 6.97
CA ALA A 316 15.03 11.13 6.16
C ALA A 316 15.10 12.01 4.90
N SER A 317 13.98 12.28 4.24
CA SER A 317 13.94 13.22 3.11
C SER A 317 14.27 14.64 3.57
N SER A 318 13.72 15.11 4.70
CA SER A 318 14.04 16.44 5.24
C SER A 318 15.52 16.58 5.62
N ALA A 319 16.13 15.55 6.19
CA ALA A 319 17.57 15.52 6.49
C ALA A 319 18.42 15.59 5.21
N ARG A 320 18.05 14.84 4.16
CA ARG A 320 18.73 14.91 2.86
C ARG A 320 18.62 16.29 2.19
N PHE A 321 17.49 16.97 2.35
CA PHE A 321 17.33 18.35 1.86
C PHE A 321 18.19 19.35 2.64
N ALA A 322 18.35 19.16 3.96
CA ALA A 322 19.24 19.98 4.77
C ALA A 322 20.72 19.77 4.37
N ASP A 323 21.16 18.51 4.20
CA ASP A 323 22.52 18.19 3.75
C ASP A 323 22.80 18.72 2.34
N ALA A 324 21.82 18.62 1.43
CA ALA A 324 21.95 19.17 0.08
C ALA A 324 22.03 20.71 0.07
N ALA A 325 21.28 21.38 0.96
CA ALA A 325 21.35 22.82 1.13
C ALA A 325 22.72 23.27 1.70
N GLU A 326 23.26 22.54 2.69
CA GLU A 326 24.58 22.82 3.25
C GLU A 326 25.69 22.59 2.20
N LEU A 327 25.60 21.52 1.41
CA LEU A 327 26.55 21.25 0.32
C LEU A 327 26.49 22.32 -0.78
N ALA A 328 25.29 22.80 -1.12
CA ALA A 328 25.10 23.89 -2.07
C ALA A 328 25.70 25.22 -1.55
N ALA A 329 25.54 25.51 -0.25
CA ALA A 329 26.15 26.67 0.40
C ALA A 329 27.68 26.60 0.36
N LYS A 330 28.28 25.46 0.75
CA LYS A 330 29.74 25.25 0.68
C LYS A 330 30.28 25.36 -0.75
N LYS A 331 29.54 24.86 -1.75
CA LYS A 331 29.94 24.97 -3.15
C LYS A 331 29.86 26.42 -3.66
N SER A 332 28.85 27.17 -3.21
CA SER A 332 28.72 28.60 -3.49
C SER A 332 29.89 29.39 -2.90
N GLU A 333 30.27 29.13 -1.65
CA GLU A 333 31.43 29.76 -1.01
C GLU A 333 32.75 29.41 -1.71
N ALA A 334 32.96 28.16 -2.08
CA ALA A 334 34.15 27.74 -2.84
C ALA A 334 34.22 28.42 -4.21
N THR A 335 33.08 28.61 -4.88
CA THR A 335 33.01 29.32 -6.18
C THR A 335 33.27 30.81 -6.01
N ALA A 336 32.75 31.43 -4.95
CA ALA A 336 33.03 32.82 -4.62
C ALA A 336 34.51 33.05 -4.32
N PHE A 337 35.14 32.14 -3.56
CA PHE A 337 36.58 32.18 -3.28
C PHE A 337 37.41 32.03 -4.56
N ALA A 338 37.11 31.03 -5.40
CA ALA A 338 37.82 30.82 -6.66
C ALA A 338 37.72 32.03 -7.60
N ASN A 339 36.54 32.66 -7.70
CA ASN A 339 36.34 33.88 -8.49
C ASN A 339 37.12 35.07 -7.92
N ALA A 340 37.22 35.19 -6.58
CA ALA A 340 38.03 36.23 -5.94
C ALA A 340 39.53 36.03 -6.19
N THR A 341 40.02 34.78 -6.17
CA THR A 341 41.41 34.44 -6.53
C THR A 341 41.70 34.78 -7.99
N LEU A 342 40.82 34.38 -8.92
CA LEU A 342 40.96 34.69 -10.35
C LEU A 342 40.99 36.20 -10.60
N ALA A 343 40.12 36.97 -9.92
CA ALA A 343 40.10 38.42 -10.02
C ALA A 343 41.42 39.05 -9.51
N GLY A 344 42.02 38.50 -8.45
CA GLY A 344 43.34 38.92 -7.97
C GLY A 344 44.47 38.61 -8.96
N GLU A 345 44.43 37.44 -9.60
CA GLU A 345 45.40 37.07 -10.65
C GLU A 345 45.29 37.99 -11.87
N TYR A 346 44.07 38.30 -12.32
CA TYR A 346 43.85 39.26 -13.41
C TYR A 346 44.31 40.67 -13.06
N ALA A 347 44.07 41.14 -11.83
CA ALA A 347 44.56 42.44 -11.37
C ALA A 347 46.09 42.51 -11.35
N THR A 348 46.75 41.41 -10.98
CA THR A 348 48.22 41.30 -11.00
C THR A 348 48.75 41.31 -12.43
N ALA A 349 48.17 40.50 -13.32
CA ALA A 349 48.55 40.46 -14.73
C ALA A 349 48.33 41.81 -15.44
N ALA A 350 47.26 42.53 -15.09
CA ALA A 350 47.02 43.88 -15.60
C ALA A 350 48.13 44.85 -15.16
N LYS A 351 48.52 44.81 -13.89
CA LYS A 351 49.61 45.64 -13.36
C LYS A 351 50.95 45.33 -14.01
N ASP A 352 51.27 44.05 -14.19
CA ASP A 352 52.50 43.63 -14.88
C ASP A 352 52.49 44.10 -16.34
N SER A 353 51.33 44.06 -17.01
CA SER A 353 51.21 44.57 -18.38
C SER A 353 51.40 46.08 -18.49
N GLU A 354 50.94 46.85 -17.51
CA GLU A 354 51.17 48.29 -17.43
C GLU A 354 52.66 48.60 -17.21
N GLU A 355 53.35 47.82 -16.37
CA GLU A 355 54.77 47.99 -16.11
C GLU A 355 55.63 47.66 -17.35
N VAL A 356 55.28 46.62 -18.12
CA VAL A 356 55.92 46.32 -19.42
C VAL A 356 55.64 47.44 -20.43
N ALA A 357 54.41 47.93 -20.53
CA ALA A 357 54.07 49.03 -21.44
C ALA A 357 54.85 50.31 -21.11
N PHE A 358 55.01 50.61 -19.81
CA PHE A 358 55.82 51.73 -19.35
C PHE A 358 57.32 51.56 -19.70
N ALA A 359 57.86 50.36 -19.50
CA ALA A 359 59.25 50.06 -19.87
C ALA A 359 59.50 50.19 -21.39
N CYS A 360 58.60 49.68 -22.23
CA CYS A 360 58.67 49.84 -23.68
C CYS A 360 58.60 51.31 -24.10
N SER A 361 57.72 52.11 -23.49
CA SER A 361 57.61 53.54 -23.74
C SER A 361 58.91 54.28 -23.41
N LYS A 362 59.52 53.97 -22.26
CA LYS A 362 60.82 54.54 -21.86
C LYS A 362 61.93 54.20 -22.87
N GLN A 363 62.01 52.96 -23.31
CA GLN A 363 63.01 52.52 -24.30
C GLN A 363 62.81 53.20 -25.66
N ALA A 364 61.56 53.43 -26.07
CA ALA A 364 61.25 54.17 -27.30
C ALA A 364 61.70 55.63 -27.21
N ILE A 365 61.50 56.30 -26.06
CA ILE A 365 61.95 57.67 -25.82
C ILE A 365 63.49 57.75 -25.86
N GLU A 366 64.19 56.81 -25.23
CA GLU A 366 65.65 56.76 -25.24
C GLU A 366 66.21 56.52 -26.66
N SER A 367 65.56 55.64 -27.43
CA SER A 367 65.90 55.39 -28.84
C SER A 367 65.68 56.62 -29.71
N ALA A 368 64.59 57.37 -29.49
CA ALA A 368 64.32 58.63 -30.19
C ALA A 368 65.37 59.69 -29.88
N LYS A 369 65.77 59.85 -28.61
CA LYS A 369 66.86 60.76 -28.22
C LYS A 369 68.20 60.38 -28.86
N ALA A 370 68.52 59.08 -28.91
CA ALA A 370 69.75 58.61 -29.56
C ALA A 370 69.75 58.90 -31.07
N ALA A 371 68.61 58.75 -31.74
CA ALA A 371 68.44 59.11 -33.15
C ALA A 371 68.63 60.63 -33.38
N GLU A 372 68.06 61.48 -32.52
CA GLU A 372 68.20 62.94 -32.60
C GLU A 372 69.67 63.38 -32.44
N VAL A 373 70.41 62.80 -31.48
CA VAL A 373 71.84 63.06 -31.29
C VAL A 373 72.65 62.64 -32.53
N SER A 374 72.33 61.48 -33.11
CA SER A 374 73.01 60.99 -34.32
C SER A 374 72.75 61.91 -35.52
N GLN A 375 71.50 62.39 -35.67
CA GLN A 375 71.14 63.34 -36.72
C GLN A 375 71.87 64.68 -36.56
N LYS A 376 71.99 65.19 -35.33
CA LYS A 376 72.73 66.41 -35.04
C LYS A 376 74.23 66.27 -35.35
N GLN A 377 74.83 65.14 -34.99
CA GLN A 377 76.23 64.84 -35.33
C GLN A 377 76.46 64.74 -36.85
N ALA A 378 75.52 64.15 -37.59
CA ALA A 378 75.58 64.10 -39.04
C ALA A 378 75.53 65.51 -39.67
N MET A 379 74.62 66.37 -39.20
CA MET A 379 74.55 67.76 -39.64
C MET A 379 75.83 68.55 -39.30
N ASP A 380 76.36 68.40 -38.09
CA ASP A 380 77.62 69.06 -37.70
C ASP A 380 78.80 68.61 -38.59
N PHE A 381 78.82 67.33 -38.99
CA PHE A 381 79.80 66.80 -39.93
C PHE A 381 79.66 67.42 -41.33
N GLU A 382 78.42 67.50 -41.84
CA GLU A 382 78.14 68.16 -43.13
C GLU A 382 78.53 69.64 -43.12
N VAL A 383 78.21 70.37 -42.04
CA VAL A 383 78.58 71.77 -41.88
C VAL A 383 80.11 71.95 -41.85
N LYS A 384 80.83 71.09 -41.11
CA LYS A 384 82.31 71.09 -41.10
C LYS A 384 82.90 70.76 -42.47
N ALA A 385 82.32 69.80 -43.19
CA ALA A 385 82.73 69.43 -44.54
C ALA A 385 82.48 70.57 -45.54
N ALA A 386 81.33 71.23 -45.45
CA ALA A 386 80.99 72.40 -46.27
C ALA A 386 81.93 73.58 -46.00
N LYS A 387 82.24 73.86 -44.74
CA LYS A 387 83.21 74.90 -44.35
C LYS A 387 84.61 74.60 -44.90
N SER A 388 85.09 73.37 -44.78
CA SER A 388 86.39 72.95 -45.33
C SER A 388 86.45 73.07 -46.86
N ARG A 389 85.34 72.77 -47.56
CA ARG A 389 85.24 72.95 -49.02
C ARG A 389 85.27 74.43 -49.42
N LEU A 390 84.65 75.30 -48.61
CA LEU A 390 84.66 76.75 -48.83
C LEU A 390 86.07 77.33 -48.63
N GLU A 391 86.75 76.94 -47.55
CA GLU A 391 88.12 77.40 -47.27
C GLU A 391 89.12 77.00 -48.36
N ARG A 392 89.00 75.79 -48.93
CA ARG A 392 89.81 75.36 -50.09
C ARG A 392 89.51 76.10 -51.39
N ARG A 393 88.37 76.79 -51.50
CA ARG A 393 88.01 77.59 -52.68
C ARG A 393 88.50 79.04 -52.58
N ILE A 394 88.86 79.50 -51.38
CA ILE A 394 89.30 80.86 -51.10
C ILE A 394 90.84 80.97 -51.14
N GLN A 395 91.55 79.85 -50.96
CA GLN A 395 92.97 79.69 -51.31
C GLN A 395 93.12 79.36 -52.78
#